data_AF-A0A7V5WNP4-F1
#
_entry.id   AF-A0A7V5WNP4-F1
#
_cell.length_a   1.000
_cell.length_b   1.000
_cell.length_c   1.000
_cell.angle_alpha   90.00
_cell.angle_beta   90.00
_cell.angle_gamma   90.00
#
_symmetry.space_group_name_H-M   'P 1'
#
loop_
_entity.id
_entity.type
_entity.pdbx_description
1 polymer ?
#
loop_
_entity_poly.entity_id
_entity_poly.type
_entity_poly.pdbx_seq_one_letter_code
_entity_poly.pdbx_strand_id
1 'polypeptide(L)'
;MFKWNFKRDHIGLLLIGLGFVALIANTNILSFLPSLIWLSFLSVGGLLFFLSAKKIPLAVRIVIMAFLFIVALATGGGLTEVVPLLFIAIAFLATYFSCRSCWWAIIPAGVFSSLAATVLLESIFPRWDFESLFFLGLSATFSLLYLLPAAKGGKRWAIYPAIFWIIITVLSNDPGGSDDSAWVLPLVLILGGGIILWYWRKQNKN
;
A
#
# COMPACT_ATOMS: atom_id res chain seq x y z
N MET A 1 -16.00 23.01 -42.85
CA MET A 1 -17.26 22.23 -42.82
C MET A 1 -16.92 20.77 -43.17
N PHE A 2 -16.67 19.92 -42.17
CA PHE A 2 -16.17 18.55 -42.36
C PHE A 2 -17.37 17.60 -42.53
N LYS A 3 -17.68 17.20 -43.78
CA LYS A 3 -18.79 16.29 -44.07
C LYS A 3 -18.34 14.84 -43.83
N TRP A 4 -18.71 14.27 -42.68
CA TRP A 4 -18.53 12.84 -42.41
C TRP A 4 -19.49 12.02 -43.28
N ASN A 5 -18.95 11.32 -44.27
CA ASN A 5 -19.70 10.44 -45.18
C ASN A 5 -19.72 9.01 -44.59
N PHE A 6 -20.42 8.81 -43.47
CA PHE A 6 -20.58 7.47 -42.87
C PHE A 6 -21.66 6.70 -43.64
N LYS A 7 -21.27 5.72 -44.47
CA LYS A 7 -22.22 4.76 -45.03
C LYS A 7 -22.82 3.91 -43.89
N ARG A 8 -24.12 3.57 -43.99
CA ARG A 8 -24.92 2.88 -42.95
C ARG A 8 -24.38 1.49 -42.57
N ASP A 9 -23.65 0.85 -43.46
CA ASP A 9 -22.94 -0.42 -43.28
C ASP A 9 -21.81 -0.33 -42.23
N HIS A 10 -21.04 0.75 -42.21
CA HIS A 10 -19.98 0.96 -41.20
C HIS A 10 -20.54 1.21 -39.80
N ILE A 11 -21.72 1.82 -39.70
CA ILE A 11 -22.41 2.03 -38.43
C ILE A 11 -22.89 0.68 -37.87
N GLY A 12 -23.43 -0.19 -38.71
CA GLY A 12 -23.83 -1.55 -38.31
C GLY A 12 -22.65 -2.39 -37.83
N LEU A 13 -21.53 -2.35 -38.55
CA LEU A 13 -20.30 -3.07 -38.19
C LEU A 13 -19.70 -2.54 -36.88
N LEU A 14 -19.75 -1.22 -36.66
CA LEU A 14 -19.37 -0.61 -35.39
C LEU A 14 -20.28 -1.05 -34.25
N LEU A 15 -21.61 -1.07 -34.43
CA LEU A 15 -22.53 -1.53 -33.38
C LEU A 15 -22.33 -3.01 -33.05
N ILE A 16 -22.08 -3.86 -34.05
CA ILE A 16 -21.80 -5.29 -33.83
C ILE A 16 -20.49 -5.46 -33.08
N GLY A 17 -19.44 -4.75 -33.48
CA GLY A 17 -18.15 -4.76 -32.77
C GLY A 17 -18.27 -4.26 -31.33
N LEU A 18 -18.98 -3.15 -31.13
CA LEU A 18 -19.18 -2.54 -29.81
C LEU A 18 -20.05 -3.44 -28.91
N GLY A 19 -21.08 -4.08 -29.48
CA GLY A 19 -21.90 -5.08 -28.80
C GLY A 19 -21.11 -6.34 -28.43
N PHE A 20 -20.24 -6.82 -29.31
CA PHE A 20 -19.36 -7.97 -29.04
C PHE A 20 -18.36 -7.64 -27.91
N VAL A 21 -17.75 -6.45 -27.93
CA VAL A 21 -16.89 -5.96 -26.86
C VAL A 21 -17.66 -5.83 -25.54
N ALA A 22 -18.88 -5.29 -25.56
CA ALA A 22 -19.73 -5.18 -24.37
C ALA A 22 -20.10 -6.56 -23.81
N LEU A 23 -20.31 -7.55 -24.67
CA LEU A 23 -20.66 -8.92 -24.28
C LEU A 23 -19.46 -9.62 -23.62
N ILE A 24 -18.26 -9.48 -24.17
CA ILE A 24 -17.03 -10.01 -23.55
C ILE A 24 -16.72 -9.24 -22.25
N ALA A 25 -16.94 -7.92 -22.22
CA ALA A 25 -16.74 -7.12 -21.00
C ALA A 25 -17.62 -7.61 -19.84
N ASN A 26 -18.83 -8.09 -20.12
CA ASN A 26 -19.73 -8.67 -19.13
C ASN A 26 -19.33 -10.08 -18.68
N THR A 27 -18.51 -10.81 -19.44
CA THR A 27 -18.11 -12.21 -19.12
C THR A 27 -16.95 -12.32 -18.13
N ASN A 28 -16.48 -11.22 -17.55
CA ASN A 28 -15.33 -11.16 -16.64
C ASN A 28 -13.99 -11.63 -17.26
N ILE A 29 -13.98 -12.07 -18.52
CA ILE A 29 -12.80 -12.45 -19.31
C ILE A 29 -11.92 -11.22 -19.58
N LEU A 30 -12.45 -10.01 -19.69
CA LEU A 30 -11.59 -8.82 -19.85
C LEU A 30 -10.93 -8.34 -18.55
N SER A 31 -11.24 -8.92 -17.39
CA SER A 31 -10.70 -8.46 -16.09
C SER A 31 -9.18 -8.62 -15.96
N PHE A 32 -8.57 -9.56 -16.70
CA PHE A 32 -7.13 -9.81 -16.67
C PHE A 32 -6.32 -8.94 -17.64
N LEU A 33 -6.96 -8.33 -18.64
CA LEU A 33 -6.29 -7.50 -19.65
C LEU A 33 -5.65 -6.24 -19.06
N PRO A 34 -6.33 -5.50 -18.15
CA PRO A 34 -5.68 -4.45 -17.37
C PRO A 34 -4.45 -5.00 -16.65
N SER A 35 -4.58 -6.09 -15.90
CA SER A 35 -3.48 -6.69 -15.13
C SER A 35 -2.27 -7.06 -15.99
N LEU A 36 -2.48 -7.52 -17.23
CA LEU A 36 -1.41 -7.84 -18.18
C LEU A 36 -0.70 -6.57 -18.69
N ILE A 37 -1.47 -5.54 -19.03
CA ILE A 37 -0.95 -4.23 -19.45
C ILE A 37 -0.08 -3.66 -18.32
N TRP A 38 -0.59 -3.74 -17.10
CA TRP A 38 0.09 -3.36 -15.87
C TRP A 38 1.40 -4.10 -15.65
N LEU A 39 1.40 -5.43 -15.70
CA LEU A 39 2.59 -6.26 -15.48
C LEU A 39 3.68 -5.98 -16.52
N SER A 40 3.28 -5.67 -17.75
CA SER A 40 4.17 -5.29 -18.85
C SER A 40 4.82 -3.92 -18.61
N PHE A 41 4.02 -2.89 -18.31
CA PHE A 41 4.52 -1.54 -18.05
C PHE A 41 5.43 -1.47 -16.82
N LEU A 42 5.09 -2.23 -15.78
CA LEU A 42 5.83 -2.27 -14.53
C LEU A 42 7.16 -3.05 -14.67
N SER A 43 7.14 -4.18 -15.38
CA SER A 43 8.36 -4.97 -15.65
C SER A 43 9.35 -4.16 -16.50
N VAL A 44 8.85 -3.48 -17.53
CA VAL A 44 9.67 -2.61 -18.39
C VAL A 44 10.13 -1.37 -17.62
N GLY A 45 9.27 -0.72 -16.85
CA GLY A 45 9.61 0.45 -16.04
C GLY A 45 10.66 0.14 -14.95
N GLY A 46 10.56 -1.04 -14.32
CA GLY A 46 11.53 -1.54 -13.34
C GLY A 46 12.87 -1.89 -13.94
N LEU A 47 12.87 -2.62 -15.06
CA LEU A 47 14.09 -2.91 -15.80
C LEU A 47 14.78 -1.62 -16.25
N LEU A 48 14.03 -0.66 -16.78
CA LEU A 48 14.58 0.63 -17.19
C LEU A 48 15.11 1.43 -16.00
N PHE A 49 14.43 1.43 -14.86
CA PHE A 49 14.91 2.10 -13.64
C PHE A 49 16.20 1.48 -13.12
N PHE A 50 16.32 0.15 -13.12
CA PHE A 50 17.47 -0.58 -12.62
C PHE A 50 18.68 -0.45 -13.56
N LEU A 51 18.47 -0.59 -14.87
CA LEU A 51 19.51 -0.45 -15.90
C LEU A 51 19.96 1.00 -16.09
N SER A 52 19.08 1.97 -15.86
CA SER A 52 19.38 3.40 -16.04
C SER A 52 19.92 4.11 -14.80
N ALA A 53 20.11 3.41 -13.69
CA ALA A 53 20.54 3.98 -12.41
C ALA A 53 21.88 4.74 -12.49
N LYS A 54 22.71 4.46 -13.51
CA LYS A 54 24.00 5.15 -13.75
C LYS A 54 23.99 6.24 -14.83
N LYS A 55 22.96 6.34 -15.68
CA LYS A 55 23.00 7.21 -16.88
C LYS A 55 21.89 8.27 -16.97
N ILE A 56 20.74 8.07 -16.31
CA ILE A 56 19.59 8.97 -16.46
C ILE A 56 19.43 9.86 -15.21
N PRO A 57 19.26 11.18 -15.36
CA PRO A 57 19.03 12.09 -14.25
C PRO A 57 17.73 11.74 -13.50
N LEU A 58 17.76 11.91 -12.17
CA LEU A 58 16.68 11.52 -11.24
C LEU A 58 15.31 12.08 -11.66
N ALA A 59 15.27 13.33 -12.13
CA ALA A 59 14.03 14.00 -12.55
C ALA A 59 13.30 13.25 -13.67
N VAL A 60 14.03 12.74 -14.67
CA VAL A 60 13.45 11.99 -15.79
C VAL A 60 12.90 10.64 -15.32
N ARG A 61 13.56 10.00 -14.35
CA ARG A 61 13.08 8.75 -13.75
C ARG A 61 11.78 8.96 -12.99
N ILE A 62 11.68 10.07 -12.23
CA ILE A 62 10.47 10.43 -11.48
C ILE A 62 9.31 10.74 -12.44
N VAL A 63 9.56 11.46 -13.53
CA VAL A 63 8.52 11.77 -14.54
C VAL A 63 7.99 10.50 -15.22
N ILE A 64 8.87 9.57 -15.60
CA ILE A 64 8.45 8.29 -16.19
C ILE A 64 7.63 7.47 -15.17
N MET A 65 8.05 7.42 -13.91
CA MET A 65 7.31 6.72 -12.85
C MET A 65 5.97 7.38 -12.54
N ALA A 66 5.91 8.71 -12.51
CA ALA A 66 4.67 9.45 -12.32
C ALA A 66 3.70 9.24 -13.48
N PHE A 67 4.19 9.20 -14.72
CA PHE A 67 3.37 8.90 -15.90
C PHE A 67 2.83 7.46 -15.85
N LEU A 68 3.68 6.49 -15.50
CA LEU A 68 3.25 5.11 -15.32
C LEU A 68 2.22 4.96 -14.20
N PHE A 69 2.37 5.71 -13.11
CA PHE A 69 1.43 5.76 -11.97
C PHE A 69 0.09 6.45 -12.29
N ILE A 70 0.07 7.39 -13.23
CA ILE A 70 -1.17 8.02 -13.69
C ILE A 70 -1.96 7.10 -14.64
N VAL A 71 -1.27 6.44 -15.59
CA VAL A 71 -1.88 5.47 -16.52
C VAL A 71 -2.46 4.26 -15.76
N ALA A 72 -1.75 3.87 -14.73
CA ALA A 72 -2.13 2.96 -13.68
C ALA A 72 -3.50 3.27 -13.06
N LEU A 73 -3.64 4.44 -12.44
CA LEU A 73 -4.89 4.86 -11.81
C LEU A 73 -6.07 4.90 -12.79
N ALA A 74 -5.81 5.18 -14.07
CA ALA A 74 -6.83 5.29 -15.10
C ALA A 74 -7.41 3.94 -15.58
N THR A 75 -6.82 2.80 -15.20
CA THR A 75 -7.15 1.48 -15.77
C THR A 75 -7.57 0.42 -14.75
N GLY A 76 -7.84 0.80 -13.49
CA GLY A 76 -7.89 -0.13 -12.36
C GLY A 76 -9.20 -0.92 -12.14
N GLY A 77 -9.05 -2.21 -11.84
CA GLY A 77 -10.01 -3.09 -11.17
C GLY A 77 -9.27 -4.04 -10.21
N GLY A 78 -9.81 -4.23 -9.00
CA GLY A 78 -9.35 -5.15 -7.93
C GLY A 78 -7.82 -5.33 -7.73
N LEU A 79 -7.22 -6.27 -8.45
CA LEU A 79 -5.80 -6.65 -8.29
C LEU A 79 -4.80 -5.66 -8.89
N THR A 80 -5.26 -4.67 -9.65
CA THR A 80 -4.39 -3.65 -10.26
C THR A 80 -3.74 -2.72 -9.23
N GLU A 81 -4.28 -2.62 -8.01
CA GLU A 81 -3.81 -1.68 -6.98
C GLU A 81 -2.59 -2.21 -6.20
N VAL A 82 -2.46 -3.53 -6.05
CA VAL A 82 -1.38 -4.17 -5.28
C VAL A 82 -0.03 -4.07 -6.00
N VAL A 83 -0.05 -4.25 -7.33
CA VAL A 83 1.14 -4.29 -8.18
C VAL A 83 2.00 -3.00 -8.11
N PRO A 84 1.44 -1.77 -8.27
CA PRO A 84 2.22 -0.54 -8.13
C PRO A 84 2.75 -0.34 -6.70
N LEU A 85 1.98 -0.70 -5.67
CA LEU A 85 2.39 -0.58 -4.27
C LEU A 85 3.63 -1.46 -3.99
N LEU A 86 3.60 -2.73 -4.42
CA LEU A 86 4.74 -3.63 -4.28
C LEU A 86 5.97 -3.13 -5.04
N PHE A 87 5.77 -2.57 -6.23
CA PHE A 87 6.87 -2.05 -7.02
C PHE A 87 7.55 -0.86 -6.36
N ILE A 88 6.76 0.08 -5.83
CA ILE A 88 7.29 1.23 -5.08
C ILE A 88 8.02 0.72 -3.83
N ALA A 89 7.45 -0.26 -3.13
CA ALA A 89 8.10 -0.89 -1.97
C ALA A 89 9.47 -1.49 -2.35
N ILE A 90 9.54 -2.24 -3.45
CA ILE A 90 10.77 -2.86 -3.96
C ILE A 90 11.79 -1.79 -4.39
N ALA A 91 11.35 -0.70 -5.03
CA ALA A 91 12.24 0.39 -5.44
C ALA A 91 12.92 1.07 -4.25
N PHE A 92 12.16 1.34 -3.18
CA PHE A 92 12.72 1.87 -1.93
C PHE A 92 13.61 0.85 -1.21
N LEU A 93 13.23 -0.44 -1.22
CA LEU A 93 14.04 -1.50 -0.64
C LEU A 93 15.38 -1.66 -1.39
N ALA A 94 15.37 -1.59 -2.72
CA ALA A 94 16.57 -1.59 -3.55
C ALA A 94 17.46 -0.36 -3.25
N THR A 95 16.85 0.79 -2.98
CA THR A 95 17.55 2.02 -2.59
C THR A 95 18.25 1.85 -1.23
N TYR A 96 17.59 1.22 -0.26
CA TYR A 96 18.17 0.89 1.04
C TYR A 96 19.40 -0.03 0.91
N PHE A 97 19.33 -1.06 0.04
CA PHE A 97 20.48 -1.94 -0.20
C PHE A 97 21.62 -1.26 -0.98
N SER A 98 21.29 -0.33 -1.87
CA SER A 98 22.28 0.36 -2.72
C SER A 98 23.04 1.47 -1.98
N CYS A 99 22.41 2.08 -0.98
CA CYS A 99 22.97 3.19 -0.21
C CYS A 99 22.77 2.94 1.30
N ARG A 100 23.83 2.47 1.98
CA ARG A 100 23.78 2.25 3.44
C ARG A 100 23.54 3.50 4.28
N SER A 101 23.80 4.68 3.73
CA SER A 101 23.47 5.97 4.38
C SER A 101 21.98 6.32 4.26
N CYS A 102 21.26 5.70 3.32
CA CYS A 102 19.87 5.99 2.99
C CYS A 102 18.90 5.18 3.86
N TRP A 103 19.10 5.21 5.18
CA TRP A 103 18.28 4.50 6.18
C TRP A 103 16.79 4.85 6.09
N TRP A 104 16.47 6.07 5.66
CA TRP A 104 15.12 6.58 5.51
C TRP A 104 14.29 5.78 4.50
N ALA A 105 14.92 5.09 3.55
CA ALA A 105 14.24 4.33 2.50
C ALA A 105 13.51 3.08 3.04
N ILE A 106 13.87 2.59 4.23
CA ILE A 106 13.18 1.43 4.84
C ILE A 106 11.75 1.78 5.26
N ILE A 107 11.50 3.05 5.63
CA ILE A 107 10.18 3.52 6.07
C ILE A 107 9.17 3.48 4.92
N PRO A 108 9.38 4.16 3.78
CA PRO A 108 8.44 4.07 2.66
C PRO A 108 8.35 2.64 2.12
N ALA A 109 9.46 1.88 2.08
CA ALA A 109 9.40 0.46 1.70
C ALA A 109 8.42 -0.33 2.58
N GLY A 110 8.50 -0.16 3.89
CA GLY A 110 7.60 -0.81 4.85
C GLY A 110 6.15 -0.34 4.74
N VAL A 111 5.91 0.97 4.59
CA VAL A 111 4.57 1.55 4.41
C VAL A 111 3.89 0.97 3.17
N PHE A 112 4.56 1.02 2.01
CA PHE A 112 3.99 0.52 0.76
C PHE A 112 3.82 -1.00 0.76
N SER A 113 4.74 -1.75 1.39
CA SER A 113 4.59 -3.20 1.55
C SER A 113 3.39 -3.56 2.44
N SER A 114 3.13 -2.78 3.49
CA SER A 114 2.00 -2.99 4.40
C SER A 114 0.67 -2.68 3.74
N LEU A 115 0.61 -1.58 2.96
CA LEU A 115 -0.56 -1.25 2.12
C LEU A 115 -0.82 -2.35 1.09
N ALA A 116 0.21 -2.80 0.38
CA ALA A 116 0.08 -3.86 -0.61
C ALA A 116 -0.47 -5.16 0.01
N ALA A 117 0.02 -5.53 1.19
CA ALA A 117 -0.45 -6.71 1.91
C ALA A 117 -1.92 -6.56 2.35
N THR A 118 -2.30 -5.38 2.84
CA THR A 118 -3.66 -5.08 3.29
C THR A 118 -4.66 -5.18 2.14
N VAL A 119 -4.40 -4.46 1.04
CA VAL A 119 -5.26 -4.48 -0.17
C VAL A 119 -5.34 -5.89 -0.77
N LEU A 120 -4.23 -6.63 -0.77
CA LEU A 120 -4.22 -8.01 -1.25
C LEU A 120 -5.13 -8.91 -0.40
N LEU A 121 -5.03 -8.82 0.93
CA LEU A 121 -5.84 -9.64 1.83
C LEU A 121 -7.32 -9.26 1.77
N GLU A 122 -7.66 -7.97 1.69
CA GLU A 122 -9.03 -7.50 1.49
C GLU A 122 -9.62 -8.02 0.18
N SER A 123 -8.83 -8.06 -0.90
CA SER A 123 -9.28 -8.60 -2.19
C SER A 123 -9.59 -10.09 -2.15
N ILE A 124 -8.90 -10.85 -1.28
CA ILE A 124 -9.08 -12.30 -1.11
C ILE A 124 -10.18 -12.60 -0.08
N PHE A 125 -10.28 -11.79 0.98
CA PHE A 125 -11.20 -11.95 2.10
C PHE A 125 -12.01 -10.67 2.36
N PRO A 126 -13.00 -10.33 1.51
CA PRO A 126 -13.72 -9.05 1.58
C PRO A 126 -14.62 -8.85 2.81
N ARG A 127 -14.74 -9.87 3.66
CA ARG A 127 -15.59 -9.86 4.87
C ARG A 127 -14.81 -9.52 6.14
N TRP A 128 -13.50 -9.36 6.02
CA TRP A 128 -12.59 -9.17 7.15
C TRP A 128 -11.92 -7.81 6.99
N ASP A 129 -11.86 -7.05 8.08
CA ASP A 129 -11.18 -5.76 8.10
C ASP A 129 -9.69 -5.96 8.40
N PHE A 130 -8.86 -5.58 7.44
CA PHE A 130 -7.40 -5.69 7.55
C PHE A 130 -6.71 -4.36 7.87
N GLU A 131 -7.46 -3.34 8.30
CA GLU A 131 -6.89 -2.04 8.69
C GLU A 131 -5.81 -2.20 9.79
N SER A 132 -6.04 -3.07 10.77
CA SER A 132 -5.08 -3.39 11.82
C SER A 132 -3.78 -4.00 11.27
N LEU A 133 -3.82 -4.71 10.13
CA LEU A 133 -2.64 -5.27 9.47
C LEU A 133 -1.73 -4.17 8.94
N PHE A 134 -2.30 -3.08 8.41
CA PHE A 134 -1.52 -1.93 7.97
C PHE A 134 -0.75 -1.30 9.13
N PHE A 135 -1.42 -1.04 10.25
CA PHE A 135 -0.77 -0.49 11.46
C PHE A 135 0.27 -1.46 12.05
N LEU A 136 -0.02 -2.76 12.01
CA LEU A 136 0.93 -3.79 12.42
C LEU A 136 2.19 -3.74 11.55
N GLY A 137 2.03 -3.60 10.23
CA GLY A 137 3.14 -3.46 9.30
C GLY A 137 3.98 -2.20 9.55
N LEU A 138 3.36 -1.07 9.88
CA LEU A 138 4.08 0.13 10.32
C LEU A 138 4.86 -0.11 11.61
N SER A 139 4.24 -0.77 12.59
CA SER A 139 4.89 -1.10 13.86
C SER A 139 6.11 -2.00 13.64
N ALA A 140 6.01 -2.99 12.74
CA ALA A 140 7.10 -3.87 12.36
C ALA A 140 8.23 -3.09 11.67
N THR A 141 7.89 -2.14 10.80
CA THR A 141 8.87 -1.29 10.09
C THR A 141 9.70 -0.44 11.06
N PHE A 142 9.04 0.24 12.00
CA PHE A 142 9.75 1.04 13.00
C PHE A 142 10.50 0.19 14.03
N SER A 143 9.95 -0.97 14.41
CA SER A 143 10.64 -1.93 15.27
C SER A 143 11.90 -2.48 14.61
N LEU A 144 11.85 -2.79 13.31
CA LEU A 144 13.00 -3.20 12.53
C LEU A 144 14.06 -2.09 12.47
N LEU A 145 13.63 -0.83 12.26
CA LEU A 145 14.53 0.34 12.26
C LEU A 145 15.20 0.56 13.62
N TYR A 146 14.51 0.24 14.72
CA TYR A 146 15.07 0.28 16.07
C TYR A 146 16.09 -0.84 16.32
N LEU A 147 15.82 -2.06 15.86
CA LEU A 147 16.66 -3.25 16.06
C LEU A 147 17.89 -3.31 15.14
N LEU A 148 17.87 -2.57 14.03
CA LEU A 148 18.98 -2.51 13.09
C LEU A 148 20.27 -2.01 13.79
N PRO A 149 21.44 -2.61 13.51
CA PRO A 149 22.71 -2.10 14.01
C PRO A 149 22.95 -0.65 13.55
N ALA A 150 23.57 0.18 14.39
CA ALA A 150 23.86 1.58 14.06
C ALA A 150 24.69 1.72 12.76
N ALA A 151 25.58 0.76 12.48
CA ALA A 151 26.37 0.70 11.25
C ALA A 151 25.53 0.44 9.97
N LYS A 152 24.29 -0.05 10.12
CA LYS A 152 23.33 -0.26 9.03
C LYS A 152 22.20 0.79 9.03
N GLY A 153 22.36 1.87 9.80
CA GLY A 153 21.38 2.96 9.85
C GLY A 153 20.30 2.83 10.92
N GLY A 154 20.48 1.93 11.90
CA GLY A 154 19.55 1.80 13.03
C GLY A 154 19.34 3.09 13.80
N LYS A 155 18.09 3.38 14.17
CA LYS A 155 17.71 4.62 14.85
C LYS A 155 16.93 4.35 16.13
N ARG A 156 17.51 4.75 17.26
CA ARG A 156 16.88 4.63 18.59
C ARG A 156 15.58 5.42 18.71
N TRP A 157 15.42 6.53 17.96
CA TRP A 157 14.20 7.31 17.97
C TRP A 157 13.00 6.56 17.40
N ALA A 158 13.21 5.50 16.61
CA ALA A 158 12.15 4.71 16.00
C ALA A 158 11.28 3.95 17.04
N ILE A 159 11.73 3.86 18.30
CA ILE A 159 10.94 3.23 19.37
C ILE A 159 9.64 3.98 19.67
N TYR A 160 9.65 5.31 19.62
CA TYR A 160 8.46 6.12 19.89
C TYR A 160 7.33 5.87 18.86
N PRO A 161 7.59 5.98 17.54
CA PRO A 161 6.57 5.64 16.54
C PRO A 161 6.25 4.14 16.55
N ALA A 162 7.20 3.24 16.83
CA ALA A 162 6.89 1.81 16.94
C ALA A 162 5.84 1.55 18.02
N ILE A 163 6.06 2.05 19.24
CA ILE A 163 5.12 1.89 20.36
C ILE A 163 3.77 2.53 20.01
N PHE A 164 3.78 3.73 19.44
CA PHE A 164 2.55 4.39 18.99
C PHE A 164 1.75 3.50 18.04
N TRP A 165 2.38 2.98 16.98
CA TRP A 165 1.70 2.11 16.02
C TRP A 165 1.28 0.76 16.61
N ILE A 166 2.01 0.20 17.58
CA ILE A 166 1.59 -1.00 18.32
C ILE A 166 0.29 -0.71 19.08
N ILE A 167 0.22 0.42 19.78
CA ILE A 167 -1.00 0.82 20.52
C ILE A 167 -2.17 0.98 19.54
N ILE A 168 -1.98 1.68 18.42
CA ILE A 168 -3.02 1.83 17.39
C ILE A 168 -3.43 0.46 16.83
N THR A 169 -2.47 -0.42 16.53
CA THR A 169 -2.76 -1.78 16.04
C THR A 169 -3.65 -2.54 17.01
N VAL A 170 -3.36 -2.46 18.31
CA VAL A 170 -4.18 -3.09 19.34
C VAL A 170 -5.57 -2.44 19.32
N LEU A 171 -5.66 -1.12 19.48
CA LEU A 171 -6.92 -0.35 19.56
C LEU A 171 -7.83 -0.49 18.34
N SER A 172 -7.27 -0.64 17.15
CA SER A 172 -8.01 -0.80 15.90
C SER A 172 -8.34 -2.26 15.58
N ASN A 173 -7.74 -3.22 16.28
CA ASN A 173 -8.12 -4.62 16.09
C ASN A 173 -9.53 -4.82 16.67
N ASP A 174 -10.48 -5.33 15.90
CA ASP A 174 -11.77 -5.74 16.43
C ASP A 174 -11.84 -7.27 16.51
N PRO A 175 -11.56 -7.88 17.68
CA PRO A 175 -11.67 -9.32 17.85
C PRO A 175 -13.10 -9.84 17.77
N GLY A 176 -14.10 -8.95 17.90
CA GLY A 176 -15.52 -9.30 18.03
C GLY A 176 -16.30 -9.24 16.73
N GLY A 177 -15.80 -8.57 15.69
CA GLY A 177 -16.52 -8.33 14.44
C GLY A 177 -17.83 -7.56 14.64
N SER A 178 -17.88 -6.75 15.70
CA SER A 178 -19.02 -5.91 16.05
C SER A 178 -18.48 -4.49 15.95
N ASP A 179 -18.76 -3.81 14.82
CA ASP A 179 -18.24 -2.54 14.30
C ASP A 179 -17.99 -1.36 15.29
N ASP A 180 -18.26 -1.52 16.58
CA ASP A 180 -18.24 -0.49 17.60
C ASP A 180 -16.95 -0.40 18.44
N SER A 181 -15.92 -1.23 18.22
CA SER A 181 -14.67 -1.19 19.02
C SER A 181 -14.93 -1.16 20.55
N ALA A 182 -16.04 -1.77 20.99
CA ALA A 182 -16.60 -1.58 22.33
C ALA A 182 -15.67 -2.07 23.45
N TRP A 183 -14.68 -2.88 23.11
CA TRP A 183 -13.65 -3.41 24.00
C TRP A 183 -12.58 -2.35 24.40
N VAL A 184 -12.46 -1.26 23.65
CA VAL A 184 -11.51 -0.16 23.95
C VAL A 184 -11.86 0.54 25.25
N LEU A 185 -13.15 0.82 25.49
CA LEU A 185 -13.62 1.53 26.69
C LEU A 185 -13.29 0.75 27.99
N PRO A 186 -13.60 -0.56 28.12
CA PRO A 186 -13.16 -1.38 29.25
C PRO A 186 -11.64 -1.32 29.47
N LEU A 187 -10.84 -1.37 28.41
CA LEU A 187 -9.39 -1.38 28.52
C LEU A 187 -8.85 -0.04 29.03
N VAL A 188 -9.40 1.07 28.54
CA VAL A 188 -9.11 2.43 29.04
C VAL A 188 -9.51 2.56 30.51
N LEU A 189 -10.68 2.02 30.92
CA LEU A 189 -11.12 2.03 32.31
C LEU A 189 -10.21 1.20 33.23
N ILE A 190 -9.75 0.03 32.77
CA ILE A 190 -8.81 -0.82 33.53
C ILE A 190 -7.47 -0.11 33.70
N LEU A 191 -6.90 0.45 32.63
CA LEU A 191 -5.63 1.17 32.69
C LEU A 191 -5.74 2.44 33.54
N GLY A 192 -6.80 3.24 33.34
CA GLY A 192 -7.07 4.44 34.13
C GLY A 192 -7.26 4.14 35.62
N GLY A 193 -8.07 3.13 35.94
CA GLY A 193 -8.27 2.66 37.32
C GLY A 193 -6.98 2.16 37.96
N GLY A 194 -6.16 1.41 37.22
CA GLY A 194 -4.85 0.94 37.68
C GLY A 194 -3.86 2.08 37.97
N ILE A 195 -3.83 3.12 37.13
CA ILE A 195 -2.97 4.29 37.33
C ILE A 195 -3.41 5.09 38.57
N ILE A 196 -4.71 5.30 38.75
CA ILE A 196 -5.26 6.01 39.92
C ILE A 196 -4.90 5.24 41.20
N LEU A 197 -5.10 3.92 41.21
CA LEU A 197 -4.74 3.06 42.35
C LEU A 197 -3.24 3.07 42.64
N TRP A 198 -2.40 3.05 41.61
CA TRP A 198 -0.95 3.14 41.76
C TRP A 198 -0.53 4.49 42.35
N TYR A 199 -1.10 5.59 41.84
CA TYR A 199 -0.82 6.93 42.32
C TYR A 199 -1.27 7.12 43.78
N TRP A 200 -2.46 6.63 44.13
CA TRP A 200 -2.98 6.64 45.50
C TRP A 200 -2.11 5.85 46.47
N ARG A 201 -1.67 4.64 46.08
CA ARG A 201 -0.73 3.83 46.88
C ARG A 201 0.62 4.50 47.09
N LYS A 202 1.06 5.32 46.13
CA LYS A 202 2.34 6.04 46.24
C LYS A 202 2.24 7.23 47.18
N GLN A 203 1.10 7.92 47.23
CA GLN A 203 0.85 8.98 48.20
C GLN A 203 0.76 8.47 49.65
N ASN A 204 0.10 7.32 49.88
CA ASN A 204 -0.07 6.75 51.22
C ASN A 204 1.17 6.05 51.81
N LYS A 205 2.29 6.02 51.08
CA LYS A 205 3.57 5.44 51.55
C LYS A 205 4.58 6.49 52.03
N ASN A 206 4.25 7.78 51.92
CA ASN A 206 4.98 8.90 52.52
C ASN A 206 4.25 9.37 53.78
#